data_AF-A0A930YAX0-F1
#
_entry.id   AF-A0A930YAX0-F1
#
_cell.length_a   1.000
_cell.length_b   1.000
_cell.length_c   1.000
_cell.angle_alpha   90.00
_cell.angle_beta   90.00
_cell.angle_gamma   90.00
#
_symmetry.space_group_name_H-M   'P 1'
#
loop_
_entity.id
_entity.type
_entity.pdbx_description
1 polymer ?
#
loop_
_entity_poly.entity_id
_entity_poly.type
_entity_poly.pdbx_seq_one_letter_code
_entity_poly.pdbx_strand_id
1 'polypeptide(L)'
;MVNEQDANGGKPVVAIPEATDADGNTINADDLKDGVQVNVTLPKGTQVGDTVTLTVTPKEDQPFEVKYEVKSSDDLTGTDPVTITIPKDNLPKDSQGKTLDGEFTVTAKVTDAAGNSSASSDEAKFTVDATVPGDTNGNGKADDADDNKVNQLSPSQKRQKRQKPISILSMQKTLKTVFKFK
;
A
#
# COMPACT_ATOMS: atom_id res chain seq x y z
N MET A 1 21.03 1.61 46.67
CA MET A 1 19.95 1.78 45.68
C MET A 1 20.65 1.82 44.35
N VAL A 2 20.55 0.75 43.55
CA VAL A 2 20.97 0.85 42.15
C VAL A 2 19.93 1.75 41.49
N ASN A 3 20.36 2.90 40.99
CA ASN A 3 19.51 3.68 40.10
C ASN A 3 19.37 2.81 38.86
N GLU A 4 18.27 2.06 38.75
CA GLU A 4 17.88 1.41 37.51
C GLU A 4 17.49 2.52 36.54
N GLN A 5 18.51 3.20 36.01
CA GLN A 5 18.34 4.15 34.95
C GLN A 5 17.77 3.36 33.77
N ASP A 6 16.64 3.85 33.29
CA ASP A 6 16.02 3.32 32.10
C ASP A 6 17.01 3.39 30.94
N ALA A 7 17.11 2.30 30.17
CA ALA A 7 18.02 2.23 29.02
C ALA A 7 17.66 3.29 27.96
N ASN A 8 16.39 3.70 27.88
CA ASN A 8 15.93 4.76 26.99
C ASN A 8 15.89 6.17 27.65
N GLY A 9 16.27 6.28 28.92
CA GLY A 9 16.24 7.55 29.66
C GLY A 9 14.86 8.02 30.11
N GLY A 10 13.88 7.11 30.24
CA GLY A 10 12.54 7.41 30.75
C GLY A 10 11.63 8.04 29.70
N LYS A 11 11.98 7.92 28.42
CA LYS A 11 11.19 8.34 27.27
C LYS A 11 11.00 7.18 26.31
N PRO A 12 9.89 7.12 25.55
CA PRO A 12 9.73 6.09 24.53
C PRO A 12 10.82 6.18 23.45
N VAL A 13 11.13 5.05 22.84
CA VAL A 13 11.93 4.99 21.60
C VAL A 13 11.02 4.57 20.47
N VAL A 14 11.08 5.28 19.35
CA VAL A 14 10.22 5.06 18.18
C VAL A 14 11.06 4.61 16.99
N ALA A 15 10.61 3.59 16.29
CA ALA A 15 11.15 3.15 15.01
C ALA A 15 10.01 2.80 14.04
N ILE A 16 10.26 2.95 12.74
CA ILE A 16 9.29 2.65 11.69
C ILE A 16 9.94 1.57 10.82
N PRO A 17 9.76 0.27 11.13
CA PRO A 17 10.50 -0.82 10.48
C PRO A 17 10.26 -0.91 8.97
N GLU A 18 9.12 -0.41 8.48
CA GLU A 18 8.76 -0.39 7.07
C GLU A 18 9.48 0.74 6.30
N ALA A 19 9.85 1.83 6.98
CA ALA A 19 10.60 2.93 6.37
C ALA A 19 12.10 2.62 6.46
N THR A 20 12.62 1.83 5.51
CA THR A 20 14.03 1.46 5.51
C THR A 20 14.90 2.47 4.76
N ASP A 21 16.15 2.68 5.19
CA ASP A 21 17.11 3.53 4.49
C ASP A 21 17.35 3.08 3.03
N ALA A 22 17.20 1.78 2.75
CA ALA A 22 17.37 1.22 1.41
C ALA A 22 16.32 1.76 0.42
N ASP A 23 15.13 2.09 0.92
CA ASP A 23 14.00 2.64 0.16
C ASP A 23 13.91 4.17 0.27
N GLY A 24 14.98 4.81 0.75
CA GLY A 24 14.99 6.25 1.02
C GLY A 24 14.09 6.65 2.18
N ASN A 25 13.87 5.74 3.13
CA ASN A 25 13.02 5.92 4.30
C ASN A 25 11.54 6.18 3.93
N THR A 26 11.06 5.43 2.94
CA THR A 26 9.74 5.60 2.30
C THR A 26 8.82 4.42 2.60
N ILE A 27 7.57 4.72 2.96
CA ILE A 27 6.46 3.77 3.00
C ILE A 27 5.76 3.81 1.65
N ASN A 28 5.81 2.71 0.92
CA ASN A 28 5.22 2.63 -0.42
C ASN A 28 3.75 2.20 -0.39
N ALA A 29 3.11 2.16 -1.57
CA ALA A 29 1.71 1.76 -1.70
C ALA A 29 1.40 0.32 -1.24
N ASP A 30 2.38 -0.60 -1.32
CA ASP A 30 2.23 -1.97 -0.85
C ASP A 30 2.27 -2.06 0.68
N ASP A 31 3.17 -1.30 1.33
CA ASP A 31 3.28 -1.21 2.79
C ASP A 31 2.05 -0.52 3.39
N LEU A 32 1.47 0.47 2.71
CA LEU A 32 0.28 1.18 3.20
C LEU A 32 -1.01 0.34 3.28
N LYS A 33 -1.02 -0.95 2.90
CA LYS A 33 -2.25 -1.75 2.85
C LYS A 33 -2.85 -1.99 4.23
N ASP A 34 -2.01 -2.19 5.24
CA ASP A 34 -2.38 -2.39 6.63
C ASP A 34 -2.11 -1.16 7.52
N GLY A 35 -1.64 -0.06 6.93
CA GLY A 35 -1.33 1.19 7.62
C GLY A 35 0.18 1.43 7.66
N VAL A 36 0.66 2.16 8.65
CA VAL A 36 2.11 2.28 8.91
C VAL A 36 2.39 1.64 10.26
N GLN A 37 3.27 0.64 10.30
CA GLN A 37 3.67 -0.01 11.54
C GLN A 37 4.73 0.82 12.26
N VAL A 38 4.47 1.15 13.53
CA VAL A 38 5.38 1.91 14.38
C VAL A 38 5.76 1.05 15.58
N ASN A 39 7.05 0.77 15.73
CA ASN A 39 7.59 0.08 16.88
C ASN A 39 7.93 1.09 17.98
N VAL A 40 7.33 0.90 19.16
CA VAL A 40 7.55 1.75 20.33
C VAL A 40 8.12 0.91 21.48
N THR A 41 9.36 1.16 21.85
CA THR A 41 9.93 0.61 23.09
C THR A 41 9.50 1.48 24.27
N LEU A 42 8.78 0.88 25.21
CA LEU A 42 8.20 1.59 26.36
C LEU A 42 9.27 1.98 27.39
N PRO A 43 9.14 3.13 28.07
CA PRO A 43 9.95 3.45 29.24
C PRO A 43 9.62 2.54 30.41
N LYS A 44 10.63 2.25 31.24
CA LYS A 44 10.46 1.57 32.52
C LYS A 44 9.47 2.33 33.40
N GLY A 45 8.67 1.58 34.14
CA GLY A 45 7.61 2.13 34.97
C GLY A 45 6.27 2.27 34.25
N THR A 46 6.23 2.03 32.93
CA THR A 46 4.97 1.85 32.19
C THR A 46 4.22 0.63 32.73
N GLN A 47 2.90 0.75 32.88
CA GLN A 47 2.01 -0.28 33.40
C GLN A 47 0.86 -0.54 32.43
N VAL A 48 0.19 -1.68 32.62
CA VAL A 48 -1.05 -2.00 31.90
C VAL A 48 -2.11 -0.93 32.20
N GLY A 49 -2.79 -0.46 31.16
CA GLY A 49 -3.77 0.63 31.24
C GLY A 49 -3.17 2.03 31.05
N ASP A 50 -1.84 2.17 31.01
CA ASP A 50 -1.21 3.40 30.55
C ASP A 50 -1.52 3.62 29.06
N THR A 51 -1.49 4.87 28.63
CA THR A 51 -1.77 5.24 27.24
C THR A 51 -0.50 5.71 26.54
N VAL A 52 -0.09 5.02 25.48
CA VAL A 52 0.86 5.52 24.49
C VAL A 52 0.10 6.42 23.52
N THR A 53 0.54 7.66 23.38
CA THR A 53 0.06 8.59 22.37
C THR A 53 1.16 8.80 21.34
N LEU A 54 0.88 8.39 20.10
CA LEU A 54 1.67 8.79 18.95
C LEU A 54 1.15 10.13 18.43
N THR A 55 2.05 11.08 18.20
CA THR A 55 1.75 12.33 17.48
C THR A 55 2.40 12.24 16.11
N VAL A 56 1.57 12.14 15.08
CA VAL A 56 2.00 12.07 13.68
C VAL A 56 1.84 13.46 13.08
N THR A 57 2.94 14.01 12.54
CA THR A 57 2.98 15.38 11.98
C THR A 57 3.35 15.30 10.51
N PRO A 58 2.38 15.45 9.59
CA PRO A 58 2.68 15.66 8.18
C PRO A 58 3.36 17.02 8.02
N LYS A 59 4.24 17.16 7.03
CA LYS A 59 4.92 18.44 6.75
C LYS A 59 3.98 19.57 6.34
N GLU A 60 2.96 19.24 5.55
CA GLU A 60 2.05 20.19 4.90
C GLU A 60 0.63 20.20 5.50
N ASP A 61 0.36 19.34 6.50
CA ASP A 61 -0.95 19.18 7.13
C ASP A 61 -0.89 19.24 8.66
N GLN A 62 -2.05 19.32 9.30
CA GLN A 62 -2.15 19.37 10.74
C GLN A 62 -1.79 18.00 11.37
N PRO A 63 -1.02 17.97 12.47
CA PRO A 63 -0.78 16.75 13.22
C PRO A 63 -2.05 16.09 13.76
N PHE A 64 -2.00 14.77 13.87
CA PHE A 64 -3.05 13.95 14.47
C PHE A 64 -2.47 12.94 15.46
N GLU A 65 -3.33 12.42 16.33
CA GLU A 65 -2.93 11.46 17.37
C GLU A 65 -3.43 10.05 17.07
N VAL A 66 -2.60 9.06 17.37
CA VAL A 66 -2.99 7.65 17.47
C VAL A 66 -2.74 7.19 18.90
N LYS A 67 -3.78 6.68 19.56
CA LYS A 67 -3.71 6.24 20.95
C LYS A 67 -3.72 4.73 21.05
N TYR A 68 -2.87 4.21 21.91
CA TYR A 68 -2.75 2.79 22.22
C TYR A 68 -2.77 2.60 23.73
N GLU A 69 -3.68 1.77 24.22
CA GLU A 69 -3.71 1.36 25.62
C GLU A 69 -2.76 0.18 25.82
N VAL A 70 -1.84 0.32 26.77
CA VAL A 70 -0.84 -0.71 27.12
C VAL A 70 -1.55 -1.92 27.70
N LYS A 71 -1.26 -3.10 27.15
CA LYS A 71 -1.90 -4.37 27.49
C LYS A 71 -0.96 -5.22 28.32
N SER A 72 -1.53 -6.21 29.01
CA SER A 72 -0.75 -7.19 29.79
C SER A 72 0.12 -8.12 28.93
N SER A 73 -0.10 -8.16 27.61
CA SER A 73 0.72 -8.91 26.65
C SER A 73 1.97 -8.17 26.18
N ASP A 74 2.06 -6.87 26.46
CA ASP A 74 3.14 -6.02 25.98
C ASP A 74 4.40 -6.18 26.85
N ASP A 75 5.57 -5.91 26.28
CA ASP A 75 6.81 -5.88 27.07
C ASP A 75 6.90 -4.59 27.88
N LEU A 76 6.73 -4.72 29.20
CA LEU A 76 6.85 -3.62 30.15
C LEU A 76 8.28 -3.46 30.69
N THR A 77 9.21 -4.31 30.26
CA THR A 77 10.62 -4.24 30.69
C THR A 77 11.43 -3.21 29.89
N GLY A 78 10.88 -2.73 28.77
CA GLY A 78 11.48 -1.72 27.91
C GLY A 78 12.58 -2.28 26.99
N THR A 79 12.46 -3.56 26.61
CA THR A 79 13.43 -4.24 25.75
C THR A 79 12.86 -4.53 24.37
N ASP A 80 11.70 -5.17 24.31
CA ASP A 80 11.00 -5.50 23.08
C ASP A 80 9.98 -4.38 22.76
N PRO A 81 9.91 -3.92 21.49
CA PRO A 81 8.96 -2.90 21.12
C PRO A 81 7.53 -3.44 21.02
N VAL A 82 6.57 -2.56 21.30
CA VAL A 82 5.16 -2.75 20.96
C VAL A 82 4.91 -2.17 19.57
N THR A 83 4.27 -2.94 18.69
CA THR A 83 3.87 -2.44 17.36
C THR A 83 2.51 -1.76 17.44
N ILE A 84 2.47 -0.49 17.05
CA ILE A 84 1.27 0.35 16.97
C ILE A 84 1.07 0.74 15.51
N THR A 85 -0.12 0.47 14.97
CA THR A 85 -0.47 0.82 13.61
C THR A 85 -1.01 2.24 13.53
N ILE A 86 -0.41 3.09 12.70
CA ILE A 86 -1.05 4.32 12.22
C ILE A 86 -2.06 3.92 11.13
N PRO A 87 -3.37 4.07 11.35
CA PRO A 87 -4.36 3.66 10.36
C PRO A 87 -4.23 4.47 9.09
N LYS A 88 -4.25 3.81 7.92
CA LYS A 88 -4.22 4.48 6.61
C LYS A 88 -5.28 5.56 6.48
N ASP A 89 -6.46 5.34 7.06
CA ASP A 89 -7.58 6.28 6.99
C ASP A 89 -7.37 7.58 7.76
N ASN A 90 -6.42 7.61 8.69
CA ASN A 90 -6.04 8.82 9.42
C ASN A 90 -5.01 9.67 8.66
N LEU A 91 -4.34 9.10 7.65
CA LEU A 91 -3.39 9.86 6.84
C LEU A 91 -4.12 10.91 5.99
N PRO A 92 -3.50 12.07 5.73
CA PRO A 92 -4.06 13.09 4.85
C PRO A 92 -4.45 12.51 3.48
N LYS A 93 -5.60 12.96 2.97
CA LYS A 93 -6.15 12.51 1.68
C LYS A 93 -6.45 13.70 0.78
N ASP A 94 -6.30 13.51 -0.52
CA ASP A 94 -6.75 14.47 -1.52
C ASP A 94 -8.30 14.52 -1.61
N SER A 95 -8.82 15.38 -2.47
CA SER A 95 -10.26 15.53 -2.70
C SER A 95 -10.95 14.28 -3.28
N GLN A 96 -10.17 13.31 -3.75
CA GLN A 96 -10.63 12.04 -4.32
C GLN A 96 -10.50 10.87 -3.33
N GLY A 97 -9.98 11.13 -2.12
CA GLY A 97 -9.79 10.13 -1.07
C GLY A 97 -8.48 9.35 -1.17
N LYS A 98 -7.56 9.74 -2.06
CA LYS A 98 -6.23 9.14 -2.18
C LYS A 98 -5.32 9.67 -1.08
N THR A 99 -4.57 8.79 -0.39
CA THR A 99 -3.54 9.18 0.57
C THR A 99 -2.52 10.09 -0.10
N LEU A 100 -2.20 11.21 0.53
CA LEU A 100 -1.21 12.17 0.04
C LEU A 100 0.21 11.64 0.27
N ASP A 101 1.06 11.87 -0.72
CA ASP A 101 2.50 11.62 -0.61
C ASP A 101 3.14 12.77 0.17
N GLY A 102 4.24 12.49 0.88
CA GLY A 102 4.98 13.54 1.58
C GLY A 102 5.79 13.07 2.78
N GLU A 103 6.48 14.02 3.40
CA GLU A 103 7.28 13.80 4.61
C GLU A 103 6.42 13.88 5.87
N PHE A 104 6.69 12.98 6.81
CA PHE A 104 6.01 12.88 8.09
C PHE A 104 7.04 12.69 9.22
N THR A 105 6.68 13.16 10.42
CA THR A 105 7.38 12.82 11.65
C THR A 105 6.44 12.17 12.66
N VAL A 106 6.98 11.27 13.49
CA VAL A 106 6.27 10.60 14.58
C VAL A 106 7.05 10.80 15.86
N THR A 107 6.34 11.18 16.91
CA THR A 107 6.82 11.11 18.29
C THR A 107 5.86 10.28 19.13
N ALA A 108 6.35 9.75 20.24
CA ALA A 108 5.55 9.00 21.19
C ALA A 108 5.69 9.55 22.60
N LYS A 109 4.63 9.40 23.39
CA LYS A 109 4.58 9.75 24.82
C LYS A 109 3.71 8.76 25.58
N VAL A 110 4.11 8.37 26.79
CA VAL A 110 3.29 7.54 27.68
C VAL A 110 2.65 8.42 28.76
N THR A 111 1.37 8.18 29.02
CA THR A 111 0.63 8.81 30.12
C THR A 111 -0.01 7.74 30.99
N ASP A 112 0.19 7.82 32.31
CA ASP A 112 -0.42 6.89 33.25
C ASP A 112 -1.89 7.24 33.54
N ALA A 113 -2.61 6.35 34.22
CA ALA A 113 -4.01 6.56 34.59
C ALA A 113 -4.23 7.76 35.56
N ALA A 114 -3.17 8.20 36.26
CA ALA A 114 -3.21 9.37 37.13
C ALA A 114 -2.93 10.68 36.38
N GLY A 115 -2.57 10.62 35.09
CA GLY A 115 -2.27 11.75 34.23
C GLY A 115 -0.80 12.19 34.24
N ASN A 116 0.11 11.46 34.90
CA ASN A 116 1.54 11.71 34.79
C ASN A 116 2.06 11.25 33.44
N SER A 117 3.10 11.92 32.95
CA SER A 117 3.51 11.84 31.55
C SER A 117 5.02 11.67 31.44
N SER A 118 5.46 10.79 30.54
CA SER A 118 6.87 10.72 30.15
C SER A 118 7.31 11.99 29.40
N ALA A 119 8.63 12.14 29.20
CA ALA A 119 9.11 12.98 28.11
C ALA A 119 8.70 12.40 26.75
N SER A 120 8.61 13.25 25.73
CA SER A 120 8.40 12.79 24.34
C SER A 120 9.64 12.06 23.84
N SER A 121 9.43 11.08 22.95
CA SER A 121 10.51 10.44 22.20
C SER A 121 11.26 11.45 21.31
N ASP A 122 12.41 11.01 20.80
CA ASP A 122 13.01 11.66 19.63
C ASP A 122 12.08 11.48 18.40
N GLU A 123 12.21 12.35 17.40
CA GLU A 123 11.42 12.28 16.17
C GLU A 123 11.89 11.13 15.28
N ALA A 124 10.98 10.23 14.92
CA ALA A 124 11.16 9.30 13.81
C ALA A 124 10.60 9.95 12.53
N LYS A 125 11.38 9.97 11.45
CA LYS A 125 10.98 10.54 10.17
C LYS A 125 10.64 9.42 9.19
N PHE A 126 9.70 9.66 8.29
CA PHE A 126 9.43 8.78 7.15
C PHE A 126 8.74 9.58 6.03
N THR A 127 8.78 9.05 4.82
CA THR A 127 8.06 9.58 3.67
C THR A 127 6.95 8.61 3.28
N VAL A 128 5.79 9.11 2.89
CA VAL A 128 4.73 8.31 2.27
C VAL A 128 4.78 8.51 0.77
N ASP A 129 4.79 7.40 0.03
CA ASP A 129 4.57 7.38 -1.42
C ASP A 129 3.46 6.36 -1.72
N ALA A 130 2.23 6.86 -1.86
CA ALA A 130 1.05 6.08 -2.17
C ALA A 130 0.84 5.95 -3.69
N THR A 131 1.81 6.35 -4.53
CA THR A 131 1.67 6.25 -5.97
C THR A 131 1.76 4.80 -6.44
N VAL A 132 0.76 4.41 -7.23
CA VAL A 132 0.77 3.13 -7.94
C VAL A 132 0.94 3.44 -9.43
N PRO A 133 2.04 3.00 -10.07
CA PRO A 133 2.22 3.19 -11.50
C PRO A 133 1.03 2.64 -12.29
N GLY A 134 0.49 3.44 -13.21
CA GLY A 134 -0.67 3.06 -14.02
C GLY A 134 -2.03 3.28 -13.35
N ASP A 135 -2.10 3.71 -12.09
CA ASP A 135 -3.36 4.10 -11.44
C ASP A 135 -3.81 5.49 -11.93
N THR A 136 -4.81 5.53 -12.80
CA THR A 136 -5.36 6.77 -13.39
C THR A 136 -6.61 7.27 -12.69
N ASN A 137 -7.29 6.44 -11.90
CA ASN A 137 -8.51 6.79 -11.19
C ASN A 137 -8.34 6.93 -9.66
N GLY A 138 -7.12 6.73 -9.15
CA GLY A 138 -6.76 6.94 -7.75
C GLY A 138 -7.27 5.86 -6.79
N ASN A 139 -7.61 4.67 -7.30
CA ASN A 139 -8.14 3.58 -6.47
C ASN A 139 -7.04 2.75 -5.76
N GLY A 140 -5.77 3.11 -5.94
CA GLY A 140 -4.62 2.40 -5.41
C GLY A 140 -4.28 1.13 -6.19
N LYS A 141 -4.70 1.00 -7.44
CA LYS A 141 -4.39 -0.11 -8.35
C LYS A 141 -4.13 0.42 -9.75
N ALA A 142 -3.19 -0.21 -10.44
CA ALA A 142 -2.97 0.07 -11.86
C ALA A 142 -4.27 -0.16 -12.65
N ASP A 143 -4.61 0.80 -13.50
CA ASP A 143 -5.77 0.75 -14.38
C ASP A 143 -5.46 0.01 -15.69
N ASP A 144 -4.53 -0.94 -15.66
CA ASP A 144 -4.11 -1.76 -16.80
C ASP A 144 -5.29 -2.57 -17.37
N ALA A 145 -6.21 -1.89 -18.04
CA ALA A 145 -6.81 -2.39 -19.25
C ALA A 145 -5.67 -2.39 -20.26
N ASP A 146 -5.00 -3.52 -20.37
CA ASP A 146 -4.34 -3.90 -21.61
C ASP A 146 -5.39 -3.80 -22.74
N ASP A 147 -5.50 -2.63 -23.35
CA ASP A 147 -6.23 -2.39 -24.58
C ASP A 147 -5.33 -2.62 -25.79
N ASN A 148 -4.41 -3.60 -25.70
CA ASN A 148 -3.91 -4.32 -26.86
C ASN A 148 -5.02 -5.17 -27.52
N LYS A 149 -6.16 -4.56 -27.80
CA LYS A 149 -7.24 -5.05 -28.65
C LYS A 149 -6.89 -4.88 -30.14
N VAL A 150 -5.61 -4.84 -30.51
CA VAL A 150 -5.18 -4.84 -31.92
C VAL A 150 -5.47 -6.15 -32.65
N ASN A 151 -6.05 -7.16 -31.98
CA ASN A 151 -6.55 -8.38 -32.62
C ASN A 151 -8.06 -8.61 -32.48
N GLN A 152 -8.87 -7.56 -32.54
CA GLN A 152 -10.29 -7.69 -32.88
C GLN A 152 -10.63 -6.98 -34.20
N LEU A 153 -10.10 -7.51 -35.31
CA LEU A 153 -10.84 -7.42 -36.56
C LEU A 153 -12.21 -8.09 -36.35
N SER A 154 -13.28 -7.35 -36.66
CA SER A 154 -14.62 -7.93 -36.70
C SER A 154 -14.66 -9.12 -37.67
N PRO A 155 -15.50 -10.17 -37.46
CA PRO A 155 -15.60 -11.33 -38.35
C PRO A 155 -15.82 -10.95 -39.83
N SER A 156 -16.43 -9.78 -40.05
CA SER A 156 -16.67 -9.13 -41.34
C SER A 156 -15.38 -8.85 -42.13
N GLN A 157 -14.31 -8.43 -41.45
CA GLN A 157 -13.05 -8.05 -42.08
C GLN A 157 -12.14 -9.25 -42.38
N LYS A 158 -12.28 -10.37 -41.64
CA LYS A 158 -11.53 -11.61 -41.89
C LYS A 158 -12.04 -12.39 -43.12
N ARG A 159 -13.32 -12.19 -43.52
CA ARG A 159 -13.94 -12.86 -44.68
C ARG A 159 -13.55 -12.25 -46.03
N GLN A 160 -13.17 -10.98 -46.11
CA GLN A 160 -12.80 -10.33 -47.37
C GLN A 160 -11.44 -10.78 -47.94
N LYS A 161 -10.52 -11.32 -47.12
CA LYS A 161 -9.24 -11.87 -47.61
C LYS A 161 -9.27 -13.37 -47.96
N ARG A 162 -10.39 -14.09 -47.73
CA ARG A 162 -10.47 -15.57 -47.94
C ARG A 162 -11.36 -16.01 -49.11
N GLN A 163 -11.91 -15.08 -49.89
CA GLN A 163 -12.55 -15.36 -51.18
C GLN A 163 -11.84 -14.44 -52.18
N LYS A 164 -10.95 -14.92 -53.06
CA LYS A 164 -11.20 -15.97 -54.05
C LYS A 164 -9.89 -16.67 -54.44
N PRO A 165 -9.85 -18.00 -54.46
CA PRO A 165 -9.13 -18.73 -55.49
C PRO A 165 -10.15 -19.27 -56.51
N ILE A 166 -9.99 -18.90 -57.78
CA ILE A 166 -10.64 -19.59 -58.90
C ILE A 166 -9.82 -20.86 -59.13
N SER A 167 -10.34 -22.01 -58.68
CA SER A 167 -9.74 -23.31 -58.99
C SER A 167 -10.40 -23.86 -60.26
N ILE A 168 -9.62 -23.83 -61.34
CA ILE A 168 -9.75 -24.71 -62.49
C ILE A 168 -9.31 -26.10 -62.04
N LEU A 169 -10.04 -27.18 -62.39
CA LEU A 169 -9.49 -28.41 -63.01
C LEU A 169 -10.48 -29.61 -63.07
N SER A 170 -10.51 -30.23 -64.27
CA SER A 170 -10.78 -31.65 -64.60
C SER A 170 -12.21 -32.14 -64.91
N MET A 171 -12.46 -32.22 -66.22
CA MET A 171 -12.94 -33.39 -66.99
C MET A 171 -13.52 -34.61 -66.22
N GLN A 172 -14.74 -35.00 -66.57
CA GLN A 172 -15.07 -36.41 -66.87
C GLN A 172 -15.99 -36.52 -68.09
N LYS A 173 -15.60 -37.41 -69.01
CA LYS A 173 -16.26 -37.83 -70.26
C LYS A 173 -17.61 -38.50 -70.00
N THR A 174 -18.59 -38.33 -70.89
CA THR A 174 -19.18 -39.49 -71.59
C THR A 174 -19.83 -39.06 -72.92
N LEU A 175 -19.40 -39.72 -73.99
CA LEU A 175 -19.96 -39.63 -75.34
C LEU A 175 -21.22 -40.52 -75.40
N LYS A 176 -22.38 -39.99 -75.83
CA LYS A 176 -23.49 -40.80 -76.36
C LYS A 176 -24.17 -40.09 -77.53
N THR A 177 -23.80 -40.53 -78.72
CA THR A 177 -24.49 -40.34 -80.00
C THR A 177 -25.90 -40.94 -79.95
N VAL A 178 -26.95 -40.19 -80.36
CA VAL A 178 -28.10 -40.72 -81.11
C VAL A 178 -28.70 -39.65 -82.03
N PHE A 179 -28.78 -40.03 -83.31
CA PHE A 179 -29.47 -39.47 -84.48
C PHE A 179 -30.95 -39.07 -84.27
N LYS A 180 -31.45 -38.06 -85.02
CA LYS A 180 -32.69 -38.18 -85.82
C LYS A 180 -32.87 -37.04 -86.85
N PHE A 181 -32.96 -37.47 -88.11
CA PHE A 181 -33.46 -36.77 -89.31
C PHE A 181 -34.92 -36.31 -89.14
N LYS A 182 -35.30 -35.15 -89.71
CA LYS A 182 -35.93 -35.01 -91.04
C LYS A 182 -36.06 -33.54 -91.42
#